data_AF-A0A2S3U175-F1
#
_entry.id   AF-A0A2S3U175-F1
#
_cell.length_a   1.000
_cell.length_b   1.000
_cell.length_c   1.000
_cell.angle_alpha   90.00
_cell.angle_beta   90.00
_cell.angle_gamma   90.00
#
_symmetry.space_group_name_H-M   'P 1'
#
loop_
_entity.id
_entity.type
_entity.pdbx_description
1 polymer ?
#
loop_
_entity_poly.entity_id
_entity_poly.type
_entity_poly.pdbx_seq_one_letter_code
_entity_poly.pdbx_strand_id
1 'polypeptide(L)'
;MLLDVSSDLQDVIPGTVVQGRVGRQVTEVPGIINSLKSQGQLAHNVLLNIGTNGTITDDQAEQVVKLIGKDRQIFWVTAHVPTQSWQNQVNAQIAKTAKKHANVHVIDWHGRAQNQSGWFADDNVHPSTTGNRQLTNLIANRIAEVNNN
;
A
#
# COMPACT_ATOMS: atom_id res chain seq x y z
N MET A 1 -6.70 -2.72 -7.99
CA MET A 1 -6.71 -1.82 -6.81
C MET A 1 -5.80 -0.60 -6.96
N LEU A 2 -4.46 -0.71 -6.98
CA LEU A 2 -3.59 0.49 -7.01
C LEU A 2 -3.75 1.34 -8.29
N LEU A 3 -3.95 0.69 -9.44
CA LEU A 3 -4.20 1.38 -10.71
C LEU A 3 -5.58 2.06 -10.74
N ASP A 4 -6.55 1.57 -9.96
CA ASP A 4 -7.90 2.14 -9.93
C ASP A 4 -7.94 3.43 -9.11
N VAL A 5 -7.11 3.51 -8.05
CA VAL A 5 -7.03 4.66 -7.14
C VAL A 5 -5.98 5.70 -7.57
N SER A 6 -5.18 5.41 -8.61
CA SER A 6 -4.02 6.25 -8.95
C SER A 6 -4.38 7.65 -9.41
N SER A 7 -5.48 7.80 -10.17
CA SER A 7 -5.94 9.12 -10.64
C SER A 7 -6.32 10.00 -9.45
N ASP A 8 -7.18 9.49 -8.57
CA ASP A 8 -7.61 10.19 -7.36
C ASP A 8 -6.41 10.59 -6.49
N LEU A 9 -5.41 9.71 -6.34
CA LEU A 9 -4.18 10.03 -5.61
C LEU A 9 -3.35 11.13 -6.27
N GLN A 10 -3.25 11.14 -7.59
CA GLN A 10 -2.51 12.18 -8.31
C GLN A 10 -3.21 13.54 -8.24
N ASP A 11 -4.54 13.56 -8.15
CA ASP A 11 -5.32 14.78 -7.95
C ASP A 11 -5.09 15.39 -6.56
N VAL A 12 -5.00 14.57 -5.51
CA VAL A 12 -4.82 15.05 -4.13
C VAL A 12 -3.36 15.21 -3.70
N ILE A 13 -2.44 14.45 -4.31
CA ILE A 13 -1.00 14.51 -4.06
C ILE A 13 -0.29 14.67 -5.43
N PRO A 14 -0.21 15.91 -5.95
CA PRO A 14 0.46 16.19 -7.21
C PRO A 14 1.92 15.72 -7.19
N GLY A 15 2.38 15.14 -8.30
CA GLY A 15 3.73 14.59 -8.43
C GLY A 15 3.89 13.14 -7.95
N THR A 16 2.80 12.45 -7.58
CA THR A 16 2.83 11.02 -7.28
C THR A 16 3.26 10.20 -8.50
N VAL A 17 4.40 9.51 -8.38
CA VAL A 17 4.87 8.51 -9.35
C VAL A 17 4.22 7.17 -9.03
N VAL A 18 3.40 6.67 -9.94
CA VAL A 18 2.67 5.42 -9.76
C VAL A 18 3.32 4.31 -10.56
N GLN A 19 3.76 3.26 -9.86
CA GLN A 19 4.16 1.99 -10.47
C GLN A 19 3.14 0.95 -10.04
N GLY A 20 2.09 0.73 -10.84
CA GLY A 20 1.07 -0.29 -10.60
C GLY A 20 1.03 -1.34 -11.70
N ARG A 21 0.71 -2.59 -11.36
CA ARG A 21 0.41 -3.66 -12.32
C ARG A 21 -0.59 -4.62 -11.71
N VAL A 22 -1.58 -5.07 -12.49
CA VAL A 22 -2.53 -6.11 -12.06
C VAL A 22 -1.77 -7.39 -11.74
N GLY A 23 -2.15 -8.05 -10.63
CA GLY A 23 -1.56 -9.33 -10.21
C GLY A 23 -0.12 -9.25 -9.70
N ARG A 24 0.41 -8.05 -9.40
CA ARG A 24 1.78 -7.92 -8.88
C ARG A 24 1.95 -8.64 -7.55
N GLN A 25 3.10 -9.30 -7.42
CA GLN A 25 3.54 -9.98 -6.20
C GLN A 25 4.67 -9.22 -5.50
N VAL A 26 4.84 -9.47 -4.19
CA VAL A 26 5.88 -8.80 -3.38
C VAL A 26 7.30 -9.12 -3.86
N THR A 27 7.51 -10.27 -4.49
CA THR A 27 8.80 -10.70 -5.07
C THR A 27 9.30 -9.77 -6.19
N GLU A 28 8.40 -9.02 -6.85
CA GLU A 28 8.75 -8.08 -7.91
C GLU A 28 9.13 -6.68 -7.36
N VAL A 29 8.71 -6.36 -6.14
CA VAL A 29 8.88 -5.04 -5.52
C VAL A 29 10.35 -4.61 -5.43
N PRO A 30 11.32 -5.49 -5.06
CA PRO A 30 12.74 -5.16 -5.07
C PRO A 30 13.26 -4.58 -6.39
N GLY A 31 12.88 -5.17 -7.53
CA GLY A 31 13.32 -4.71 -8.85
C GLY A 31 12.79 -3.31 -9.18
N ILE A 32 11.54 -3.04 -8.80
CA ILE A 32 10.89 -1.74 -9.01
C ILE A 32 11.56 -0.65 -8.14
N ILE A 33 11.83 -0.95 -6.87
CA ILE A 33 12.52 -0.01 -5.98
C ILE A 33 13.90 0.35 -6.54
N ASN A 34 14.67 -0.64 -6.99
CA ASN A 34 15.99 -0.40 -7.56
C ASN A 34 15.93 0.44 -8.84
N SER A 35 14.96 0.17 -9.72
CA SER A 35 14.74 0.95 -10.93
C SER A 35 14.36 2.41 -10.62
N LEU A 36 13.45 2.64 -9.67
CA LEU A 36 13.09 4.00 -9.25
C LEU A 36 14.27 4.73 -8.59
N LYS A 37 15.10 4.03 -7.82
CA LYS A 37 16.32 4.60 -7.23
C LYS A 37 17.32 5.03 -8.30
N SER A 38 17.60 4.17 -9.28
CA SER A 38 18.58 4.49 -10.33
C SER A 38 18.14 5.66 -11.22
N GLN A 39 16.83 5.89 -11.34
CA GLN A 39 16.24 7.02 -12.05
C GLN A 39 16.10 8.30 -11.20
N GLY A 40 16.45 8.25 -9.90
CA GLY A 40 16.23 9.37 -8.99
C GLY A 40 14.76 9.65 -8.68
N GLN A 41 13.86 8.70 -8.97
CA GLN A 41 12.41 8.85 -8.86
C GLN A 41 11.82 8.22 -7.60
N LEU A 42 12.60 7.52 -6.79
CA LEU A 42 12.11 7.05 -5.49
C LEU A 42 11.94 8.25 -4.55
N ALA A 43 10.69 8.61 -4.26
CA ALA A 43 10.31 9.75 -3.41
C ALA A 43 10.58 9.49 -1.92
N HIS A 44 10.60 10.55 -1.11
CA HIS A 44 10.77 10.45 0.35
C HIS A 44 9.65 9.60 0.99
N ASN A 45 8.42 9.78 0.52
CA ASN A 45 7.27 8.97 0.92
C ASN A 45 7.04 7.87 -0.10
N VAL A 46 7.00 6.61 0.35
CA VAL A 46 6.81 5.42 -0.48
C VAL A 46 5.54 4.71 -0.04
N LEU A 47 4.52 4.70 -0.91
CA LEU A 47 3.28 3.98 -0.69
C LEU A 47 3.37 2.55 -1.25
N LEU A 48 3.10 1.56 -0.41
CA LEU A 48 3.01 0.14 -0.77
C LEU A 48 1.55 -0.32 -0.67
N ASN A 49 0.98 -0.69 -1.81
CA ASN A 49 -0.29 -1.42 -1.91
C ASN A 49 -0.02 -2.80 -2.51
N ILE A 50 0.60 -3.67 -1.70
CA ILE A 50 1.00 -5.03 -2.05
C ILE A 50 0.55 -6.00 -0.94
N GLY A 51 0.06 -7.18 -1.34
CA GLY A 51 -0.53 -8.18 -0.41
C GLY A 51 -1.92 -8.66 -0.81
N THR A 52 -2.60 -7.95 -1.71
CA THR A 52 -3.90 -8.36 -2.28
C THR A 52 -3.79 -9.69 -3.05
N ASN A 53 -2.67 -9.92 -3.75
CA ASN A 53 -2.52 -11.05 -4.69
C ASN A 53 -1.75 -12.25 -4.13
N GLY A 54 -1.32 -12.22 -2.87
CA GLY A 54 -0.53 -13.31 -2.29
C GLY A 54 0.06 -12.99 -0.93
N THR A 55 0.62 -14.01 -0.30
CA THR A 55 1.27 -13.91 1.02
C THR A 55 2.55 -13.08 0.96
N ILE A 56 2.93 -12.56 2.12
CA ILE A 56 4.18 -11.83 2.33
C ILE A 56 4.91 -12.54 3.47
N THR A 57 6.14 -12.98 3.23
CA THR A 57 7.00 -13.53 4.29
C THR A 57 7.71 -12.42 5.04
N ASP A 58 8.22 -12.72 6.24
CA ASP A 58 9.01 -11.76 7.02
C ASP A 58 10.24 -11.29 6.21
N ASP A 59 11.00 -12.22 5.61
CA ASP A 59 12.18 -11.89 4.81
C ASP A 59 11.86 -10.98 3.62
N GLN A 60 10.73 -11.20 2.94
CA GLN A 60 10.29 -10.33 1.84
C GLN A 60 9.96 -8.93 2.33
N ALA A 61 9.26 -8.82 3.48
CA ALA A 61 8.94 -7.53 4.06
C ALA A 61 10.20 -6.78 4.53
N GLU A 62 11.11 -7.47 5.20
CA GLU A 62 12.41 -6.91 5.64
C GLU A 62 13.26 -6.47 4.44
N GLN A 63 13.30 -7.27 3.37
CA GLN A 63 14.00 -6.92 2.14
C GLN A 63 13.44 -5.63 1.52
N VAL A 64 12.11 -5.50 1.42
CA VAL A 64 11.46 -4.29 0.89
C VAL A 64 11.79 -3.07 1.74
N VAL A 65 11.67 -3.16 3.07
CA VAL A 65 11.98 -2.05 3.99
C VAL A 65 13.46 -1.64 3.86
N LYS A 66 14.37 -2.61 3.88
CA LYS A 66 15.82 -2.36 3.72
C LYS A 66 16.13 -1.71 2.36
N LEU A 67 15.49 -2.16 1.30
CA LEU A 67 15.70 -1.61 -0.04
C LEU A 67 15.16 -0.21 -0.18
N ILE A 68 14.05 0.16 0.48
CA ILE A 68 13.58 1.56 0.49
C ILE A 68 14.58 2.42 1.28
N GLY A 69 14.96 1.95 2.47
CA GLY A 69 15.96 2.58 3.34
C GLY A 69 15.32 3.45 4.43
N LYS A 70 16.10 3.68 5.50
CA LYS A 70 15.66 4.35 6.73
C LYS A 70 15.35 5.85 6.58
N ASP A 71 15.88 6.50 5.54
CA ASP A 71 15.75 7.95 5.33
C ASP A 71 14.44 8.31 4.59
N ARG A 72 13.53 7.35 4.43
CA ARG A 72 12.25 7.46 3.72
C ARG A 72 11.12 6.93 4.60
N GLN A 73 9.93 7.51 4.45
CA GLN A 73 8.72 7.01 5.10
C GLN A 73 8.03 5.99 4.21
N ILE A 74 7.65 4.85 4.79
CA ILE A 74 6.98 3.75 4.12
C ILE A 74 5.54 3.72 4.61
N PHE A 75 4.59 3.84 3.70
CA PHE A 75 3.16 3.75 4.00
C PHE A 75 2.63 2.46 3.42
N TRP A 76 2.22 1.50 4.26
CA TRP A 76 1.81 0.17 3.81
C TRP A 76 0.31 -0.05 4.03
N VAL A 77 -0.43 -0.22 2.94
CA VAL A 77 -1.87 -0.43 2.93
C VAL A 77 -2.19 -1.89 3.27
N THR A 78 -3.07 -2.12 4.25
CA THR A 78 -3.58 -3.46 4.57
C THR A 78 -4.48 -3.99 3.45
N ALA A 79 -4.41 -5.30 3.19
CA ALA A 79 -5.19 -5.95 2.15
C ALA A 79 -6.64 -6.18 2.59
N HIS A 80 -7.59 -5.88 1.71
CA HIS A 80 -8.99 -6.28 1.81
C HIS A 80 -9.33 -7.19 0.63
N VAL A 81 -9.35 -8.49 0.90
CA VAL A 81 -9.64 -9.60 -0.03
C VAL A 81 -10.41 -10.68 0.75
N PRO A 82 -11.69 -10.43 1.09
CA PRO A 82 -12.43 -11.26 2.04
C PRO A 82 -12.62 -12.71 1.57
N THR A 83 -12.44 -12.96 0.27
CA THR A 83 -12.51 -14.29 -0.36
C THR A 83 -11.22 -15.10 -0.24
N GLN A 84 -10.13 -14.51 0.28
CA GLN A 84 -8.80 -15.14 0.26
C GLN A 84 -8.29 -15.45 1.66
N SER A 85 -7.85 -16.70 1.86
CA SER A 85 -7.40 -17.21 3.16
C SER A 85 -6.15 -16.50 3.70
N TRP A 86 -5.33 -15.92 2.82
CA TRP A 86 -4.08 -15.25 3.21
C TRP A 86 -4.27 -13.81 3.72
N GLN A 87 -5.46 -13.22 3.59
CA GLN A 87 -5.70 -11.81 3.96
C GLN A 87 -5.17 -11.47 5.36
N ASN A 88 -5.56 -12.29 6.35
CA ASN A 88 -5.23 -12.05 7.75
C ASN A 88 -3.73 -12.26 8.01
N GLN A 89 -3.11 -13.22 7.32
CA GLN A 89 -1.66 -13.43 7.40
C GLN A 89 -0.88 -12.23 6.86
N VAL A 90 -1.28 -11.70 5.71
CA VAL A 90 -0.67 -10.51 5.10
C VAL A 90 -0.81 -9.30 6.01
N ASN A 91 -2.00 -9.05 6.55
CA ASN A 91 -2.24 -7.90 7.42
C ASN A 91 -1.48 -8.02 8.75
N ALA A 92 -1.37 -9.23 9.31
CA ALA A 92 -0.54 -9.50 10.47
C ALA A 92 0.95 -9.25 10.18
N GLN A 93 1.44 -9.65 8.99
CA GLN A 93 2.82 -9.39 8.59
C GLN A 93 3.10 -7.89 8.43
N ILE A 94 2.19 -7.13 7.79
CA ILE A 94 2.29 -5.67 7.66
C ILE A 94 2.37 -5.01 9.05
N ALA A 95 1.47 -5.39 9.96
CA ALA A 95 1.46 -4.87 11.32
C ALA A 95 2.74 -5.24 12.10
N LYS A 96 3.25 -6.47 11.93
CA LYS A 96 4.52 -6.92 12.53
C LYS A 96 5.70 -6.10 12.04
N THR A 97 5.77 -5.84 10.73
CA THR A 97 6.84 -5.02 10.13
C THR A 97 6.77 -3.57 10.62
N ALA A 98 5.58 -2.98 10.72
CA ALA A 98 5.40 -1.64 11.27
C ALA A 98 5.84 -1.50 12.73
N LYS A 99 5.63 -2.55 13.56
CA LYS A 99 6.12 -2.58 14.95
C LYS A 99 7.65 -2.64 15.05
N LYS A 100 8.32 -3.21 14.06
CA LYS A 100 9.80 -3.35 14.03
C LYS A 100 10.50 -2.10 13.49
N HIS A 101 9.85 -1.35 12.59
CA HIS A 101 10.48 -0.26 11.84
C HIS A 101 9.69 1.04 12.02
N ALA A 102 10.29 2.02 12.69
CA ALA A 102 9.64 3.29 13.01
C ALA A 102 9.26 4.13 11.78
N ASN A 103 9.91 3.90 10.63
CA ASN A 103 9.58 4.55 9.37
C ASN A 103 8.53 3.79 8.55
N VAL A 104 7.90 2.75 9.10
CA VAL A 104 6.80 2.00 8.46
C VAL A 104 5.48 2.32 9.13
N HIS A 105 4.57 2.91 8.36
CA HIS A 105 3.26 3.40 8.79
C HIS A 105 2.16 2.56 8.15
N VAL A 106 1.30 1.97 8.96
CA VAL A 106 0.15 1.19 8.46
C VAL A 106 -0.95 2.15 7.99
N ILE A 107 -1.52 1.86 6.82
CA ILE A 107 -2.79 2.43 6.34
C ILE A 107 -3.83 1.33 6.43
N ASP A 108 -4.72 1.39 7.43
CA ASP A 108 -5.68 0.32 7.71
C ASP A 108 -6.92 0.36 6.79
N TRP A 109 -6.70 0.04 5.52
CA TRP A 109 -7.79 -0.11 4.56
C TRP A 109 -8.72 -1.27 4.88
N HIS A 110 -8.16 -2.41 5.32
CA HIS A 110 -8.95 -3.56 5.74
C HIS A 110 -10.02 -3.16 6.75
N GLY A 111 -9.63 -2.56 7.89
CA GLY A 111 -10.57 -2.14 8.93
C GLY A 111 -11.57 -1.10 8.42
N ARG A 112 -11.09 -0.13 7.63
CA ARG A 112 -11.95 0.93 7.07
C ARG A 112 -13.02 0.41 6.11
N ALA A 113 -12.72 -0.65 5.37
CA ALA A 113 -13.58 -1.19 4.34
C ALA A 113 -14.45 -2.37 4.79
N GLN A 114 -14.26 -2.87 6.01
CA GLN A 114 -15.14 -3.88 6.61
C GLN A 114 -16.60 -3.41 6.58
N ASN A 115 -17.48 -4.30 6.13
CA ASN A 115 -18.93 -4.08 6.02
C ASN A 115 -19.34 -2.91 5.09
N GLN A 116 -18.46 -2.47 4.19
CA GLN A 116 -18.74 -1.41 3.23
C GLN A 116 -19.01 -1.95 1.82
N SER A 117 -20.01 -2.82 1.64
CA SER A 117 -20.27 -3.47 0.35
C SER A 117 -20.42 -2.49 -0.83
N GLY A 118 -21.03 -1.32 -0.62
CA GLY A 118 -21.17 -0.27 -1.65
C GLY A 118 -19.86 0.40 -2.09
N TRP A 119 -18.74 0.06 -1.45
CA TRP A 119 -17.41 0.58 -1.82
C TRP A 119 -16.68 -0.32 -2.80
N PHE A 120 -17.26 -1.46 -3.18
CA PHE A 120 -16.60 -2.44 -4.02
C PHE A 120 -17.43 -2.76 -5.26
N ALA A 121 -16.75 -3.31 -6.27
CA ALA A 121 -17.36 -4.07 -7.33
C ALA A 121 -17.88 -5.42 -6.79
N ASP A 122 -18.55 -6.19 -7.65
CA ASP A 122 -19.19 -7.46 -7.29
C ASP A 122 -18.23 -8.50 -6.68
N ASP A 123 -16.93 -8.39 -6.95
CA ASP A 123 -15.92 -9.28 -6.40
C ASP A 123 -15.50 -8.98 -4.95
N ASN A 124 -15.99 -7.87 -4.37
CA ASN A 124 -15.65 -7.39 -3.02
C ASN A 124 -14.14 -7.12 -2.81
N VAL A 125 -13.39 -6.92 -3.89
CA VAL A 125 -11.94 -6.64 -3.86
C VAL A 125 -11.63 -5.34 -4.55
N HIS A 126 -12.15 -5.13 -5.76
CA HIS A 126 -11.90 -3.92 -6.53
C HIS A 126 -12.77 -2.78 -6.00
N PRO A 127 -12.19 -1.64 -5.59
CA PRO A 127 -13.01 -0.53 -5.12
C PRO A 127 -13.85 0.09 -6.25
N SER A 128 -15.08 0.47 -5.94
CA SER A 128 -15.92 1.33 -6.77
C SER A 128 -15.41 2.77 -6.74
N THR A 129 -16.03 3.69 -7.49
CA THR A 129 -15.70 5.13 -7.39
C THR A 129 -15.79 5.66 -5.95
N THR A 130 -16.78 5.20 -5.18
CA THR A 130 -16.90 5.57 -3.76
C THR A 130 -15.75 4.98 -2.94
N GLY A 131 -15.41 3.70 -3.17
CA GLY A 131 -14.29 3.04 -2.49
C GLY A 131 -12.94 3.69 -2.79
N ASN A 132 -12.69 4.07 -4.04
CA ASN A 132 -11.47 4.80 -4.45
C ASN A 132 -11.33 6.12 -3.69
N ARG A 133 -12.39 6.94 -3.63
CA ARG A 133 -12.37 8.20 -2.85
C ARG A 133 -12.06 7.97 -1.38
N GLN A 134 -12.63 6.92 -0.78
CA GLN A 134 -12.42 6.60 0.64
C GLN A 134 -11.01 6.10 0.91
N LEU A 135 -10.46 5.26 0.02
CA LEU A 135 -9.07 4.82 0.09
C LEU A 135 -8.09 5.98 -0.10
N THR A 136 -8.33 6.84 -1.10
CA THR A 136 -7.54 8.05 -1.35
C THR A 136 -7.53 8.96 -0.12
N ASN A 137 -8.68 9.23 0.48
CA ASN A 137 -8.79 10.05 1.68
C ASN A 137 -8.00 9.44 2.85
N LEU A 138 -8.12 8.13 3.07
CA LEU A 138 -7.40 7.42 4.12
C LEU A 138 -5.87 7.51 3.91
N ILE A 139 -5.40 7.32 2.68
CA ILE A 139 -3.98 7.42 2.33
C ILE A 139 -3.48 8.85 2.55
N ALA A 140 -4.16 9.85 1.99
CA ALA A 140 -3.74 11.25 2.05
C ALA A 140 -3.69 11.76 3.50
N ASN A 141 -4.70 11.44 4.31
CA ASN A 141 -4.72 11.82 5.72
C ASN A 141 -3.58 11.19 6.50
N ARG A 142 -3.29 9.89 6.27
CA ARG A 142 -2.21 9.21 6.98
C ARG A 142 -0.84 9.77 6.60
N ILE A 143 -0.62 10.09 5.32
CA ILE A 143 0.61 10.74 4.86
C ILE A 143 0.75 12.13 5.49
N ALA A 144 -0.31 12.94 5.51
CA ALA A 144 -0.30 14.25 6.13
C ALA A 144 -0.03 14.19 7.65
N GLU A 145 -0.67 13.27 8.36
CA GLU A 145 -0.44 13.06 9.80
C GLU A 145 1.03 12.76 10.10
N VAL A 146 1.65 11.84 9.36
CA VAL A 146 3.05 11.45 9.57
C VAL A 146 4.02 12.59 9.22
N ASN A 147 3.77 13.35 8.16
CA ASN A 147 4.68 14.41 7.73
C ASN A 147 4.58 15.68 8.59
N ASN A 148 3.49 15.85 9.33
CA ASN A 148 3.25 17.01 10.20
C ASN A 148 3.66 16.77 11.67
N ASN A 149 4.12 15.55 11.99
CA ASN A 149 4.68 15.17 13.29
C ASN A 149 6.21 15.22 13.26
#